data_AF-A0A8X7CRP8-F1
#
_entry.id   AF-A0A8X7CRP8-F1
#
_cell.length_a   1.000
_cell.length_b   1.000
_cell.length_c   1.000
_cell.angle_alpha   90.00
_cell.angle_beta   90.00
_cell.angle_gamma   90.00
#
_symmetry.space_group_name_H-M   'P 1'
#
loop_
_entity.id
_entity.type
_entity.pdbx_description
1 polymer ?
#
loop_
_entity_poly.entity_id
_entity_poly.type
_entity_poly.pdbx_seq_one_letter_code
_entity_poly.pdbx_strand_id
1 'polypeptide(L)'
;MDAAEALAKNPVVWHGAFILKNHDIPIELHFLSGNTDFPTQCLSFGPADKRFLEVQLLHKIKELNFVFLNNKLKDNEEHCVLIGIPDEKYTVMNKYVKAQHLSSYFLGYLRAKKSIGIIQFQDEDINNIYVFPNCDYTNRVLSRIVPEKMACLEDAAYVLFIIIKNR
;
A
#
# COMPACT_ATOMS: atom_id res chain seq x y z
N MET A 1 -1.60 -21.70 -1.06
CA MET A 1 -1.32 -20.72 -2.12
C MET A 1 -0.85 -19.47 -1.42
N ASP A 2 0.35 -19.01 -1.74
CA ASP A 2 0.97 -17.84 -1.10
C ASP A 2 0.34 -16.54 -1.65
N ALA A 3 0.38 -15.44 -0.88
CA ALA A 3 -0.14 -14.15 -1.33
C ALA A 3 0.58 -13.65 -2.58
N ALA A 4 1.90 -13.85 -2.68
CA ALA A 4 2.67 -13.52 -3.88
C ALA A 4 2.16 -14.28 -5.11
N GLU A 5 1.82 -15.56 -4.95
CA GLU A 5 1.27 -16.40 -6.03
C GLU A 5 -0.15 -15.97 -6.41
N ALA A 6 -0.99 -15.63 -5.43
CA ALA A 6 -2.33 -15.11 -5.64
C ALA A 6 -2.34 -13.74 -6.35
N LEU A 7 -1.31 -12.93 -6.11
CA LEU A 7 -1.11 -11.60 -6.69
C LEU A 7 -0.28 -11.61 -7.99
N ALA A 8 0.30 -12.75 -8.38
CA ALA A 8 1.13 -12.84 -9.59
C ALA A 8 0.39 -12.45 -10.89
N LYS A 9 -0.95 -12.52 -10.89
CA LYS A 9 -1.80 -12.08 -12.01
C LYS A 9 -2.05 -10.56 -12.04
N ASN A 10 -1.74 -9.85 -10.96
CA ASN A 10 -1.85 -8.40 -10.89
C ASN A 10 -0.53 -7.76 -11.35
N PRO A 11 -0.57 -6.75 -12.24
CA PRO A 11 0.63 -6.13 -12.74
C PRO A 11 1.36 -5.40 -11.60
N VAL A 12 2.67 -5.62 -11.53
CA VAL A 12 3.57 -4.83 -10.66
C VAL A 12 3.75 -3.47 -11.31
N VAL A 13 3.32 -2.42 -10.61
CA VAL A 13 3.40 -1.03 -11.10
C VAL A 13 4.57 -0.27 -10.49
N TRP A 14 5.14 -0.76 -9.39
CA TRP A 14 6.28 -0.14 -8.73
C TRP A 14 7.06 -1.15 -7.89
N HIS A 15 8.36 -0.92 -7.75
CA HIS A 15 9.25 -1.65 -6.86
C HIS A 15 10.24 -0.67 -6.23
N GLY A 16 10.59 -0.87 -4.96
CA GLY A 16 11.51 0.00 -4.24
C GLY A 16 11.45 -0.17 -2.73
N ALA A 17 12.09 0.72 -2.00
CA ALA A 17 12.14 0.68 -0.55
C ALA A 17 10.94 1.40 0.09
N PHE A 18 10.22 0.74 0.97
CA PHE A 18 9.20 1.36 1.81
C PHE A 18 9.81 1.71 3.17
N ILE A 19 9.71 2.97 3.57
CA ILE A 19 10.39 3.53 4.74
C ILE A 19 9.36 4.00 5.77
N LEU A 20 9.55 3.57 7.01
CA LEU A 20 8.80 4.02 8.17
C LEU A 20 9.75 4.16 9.36
N LYS A 21 9.92 5.39 9.85
CA LYS A 21 10.86 5.71 10.93
C LYS A 21 12.29 5.32 10.51
N ASN A 22 12.93 4.45 11.27
CA ASN A 22 14.33 4.05 11.06
C ASN A 22 14.42 2.68 10.36
N HIS A 23 13.31 2.22 9.77
CA HIS A 23 13.23 0.94 9.08
C HIS A 23 12.86 1.16 7.61
N ASP A 24 13.58 0.46 6.74
CA ASP A 24 13.27 0.32 5.33
C ASP A 24 13.08 -1.16 4.98
N ILE A 25 12.21 -1.43 4.01
CA ILE A 25 12.00 -2.77 3.49
C ILE A 25 11.71 -2.71 1.99
N PRO A 26 12.34 -3.57 1.16
CA PRO A 26 11.99 -3.63 -0.25
C PRO A 26 10.60 -4.26 -0.43
N ILE A 27 9.75 -3.55 -1.17
CA ILE A 27 8.41 -4.01 -1.54
C ILE A 27 8.17 -3.86 -3.03
N GLU A 28 7.27 -4.70 -3.54
CA GLU A 28 6.64 -4.53 -4.85
C GLU A 28 5.17 -4.15 -4.66
N LEU A 29 4.68 -3.22 -5.49
CA LEU A 29 3.30 -2.76 -5.49
C LEU A 29 2.56 -3.36 -6.68
N HIS A 30 1.55 -4.17 -6.39
CA HIS A 30 0.65 -4.73 -7.38
C HIS A 30 -0.61 -3.88 -7.49
N PHE A 31 -1.02 -3.59 -8.71
CA PHE A 31 -2.27 -2.88 -8.98
C PHE A 31 -3.49 -3.77 -8.71
N LEU A 32 -4.47 -3.25 -7.96
CA LEU A 32 -5.73 -3.93 -7.69
C LEU A 32 -6.93 -3.29 -8.39
N SER A 33 -7.08 -1.96 -8.35
CA SER A 33 -8.25 -1.25 -8.89
C SER A 33 -8.01 0.25 -9.08
N GLY A 34 -8.86 0.88 -9.89
CA GLY A 34 -8.88 2.33 -10.11
C GLY A 34 -8.09 2.76 -11.35
N ASN A 35 -7.61 4.01 -11.34
CA ASN A 35 -6.90 4.64 -12.43
C ASN A 35 -5.44 4.19 -12.46
N THR A 36 -4.99 3.68 -13.61
CA THR A 36 -3.64 3.12 -13.83
C THR A 36 -2.56 4.17 -14.08
N ASP A 37 -2.94 5.43 -14.29
CA ASP A 37 -2.00 6.53 -14.51
C ASP A 37 -1.44 7.06 -13.19
N PHE A 38 -2.19 6.94 -12.09
CA PHE A 38 -1.79 7.43 -10.77
C PHE A 38 -0.45 6.84 -10.28
N PRO A 39 -0.17 5.53 -10.39
CA PRO A 39 1.13 4.98 -10.05
C PRO A 39 2.29 5.66 -10.80
N THR A 40 2.12 5.89 -12.11
CA THR A 40 3.13 6.56 -12.95
C THR A 40 3.35 8.00 -12.51
N GLN A 41 2.25 8.70 -12.16
CA GLN A 41 2.27 10.09 -11.71
C GLN A 41 2.79 10.27 -10.29
N CYS A 42 2.58 9.30 -9.38
CA CYS A 42 2.86 9.41 -7.94
C CYS A 42 4.08 8.65 -7.44
N LEU A 43 4.53 7.60 -8.14
CA LEU A 43 5.54 6.67 -7.63
C LEU A 43 6.88 6.78 -8.37
N SER A 44 6.95 7.60 -9.43
CA SER A 44 8.16 7.84 -10.23
C SER A 44 9.15 8.81 -9.57
N PHE A 45 9.05 9.07 -8.27
CA PHE A 45 9.85 10.07 -7.57
C PHE A 45 11.16 9.48 -7.07
N GLY A 46 12.26 10.11 -7.48
CA GLY A 46 13.61 9.76 -7.08
C GLY A 46 14.54 9.64 -8.30
N PRO A 47 15.86 9.83 -8.12
CA PRO A 47 16.81 9.49 -9.17
C PRO A 47 16.71 7.97 -9.45
N ALA A 48 17.01 7.54 -10.68
CA ALA A 48 16.71 6.18 -11.18
C ALA A 48 17.24 5.03 -10.29
N ASP A 49 18.22 5.34 -9.46
CA ASP A 49 18.93 4.50 -8.49
C ASP A 49 18.29 4.44 -7.08
N LYS A 50 17.33 5.31 -6.74
CA LYS A 50 16.67 5.35 -5.41
C LYS A 50 15.17 5.60 -5.50
N ARG A 51 14.40 4.53 -5.72
CA ARG A 51 12.93 4.54 -5.58
C ARG A 51 12.58 4.17 -4.14
N PHE A 52 12.12 5.16 -3.36
CA PHE A 52 11.62 4.91 -2.01
C PHE A 52 10.31 5.63 -1.74
N LEU A 53 9.47 5.03 -0.87
CA LEU A 53 8.22 5.58 -0.38
C LEU A 53 8.33 5.73 1.14
N GLU A 54 8.41 6.96 1.62
CA GLU A 54 8.56 7.24 3.05
C GLU A 54 7.25 7.78 3.65
N VAL A 55 6.77 7.12 4.69
CA VAL A 55 5.63 7.62 5.48
C VAL A 55 6.05 8.85 6.27
N GLN A 56 5.64 10.05 5.83
CA GLN A 56 5.96 11.30 6.54
C GLN A 56 5.01 11.59 7.70
N LEU A 57 3.73 11.22 7.59
CA LEU A 57 2.72 11.52 8.61
C LEU A 57 1.94 10.27 9.04
N LEU A 58 1.39 10.34 10.25
CA LEU A 58 0.46 9.34 10.77
C LEU A 58 -0.90 9.98 11.01
N HIS A 59 -1.96 9.34 10.52
CA HIS A 59 -3.33 9.78 10.75
C HIS A 59 -4.08 8.72 11.56
N LYS A 60 -4.85 9.12 12.59
CA LYS A 60 -5.56 8.14 13.42
C LYS A 60 -6.71 7.52 12.64
N ILE A 61 -6.82 6.20 12.67
CA ILE A 61 -7.87 5.46 11.95
C ILE A 61 -9.27 5.97 12.33
N LYS A 62 -9.48 6.30 13.61
CA LYS A 62 -10.76 6.82 14.13
C LYS A 62 -11.14 8.21 13.61
N GLU A 63 -10.18 8.98 13.10
CA GLU A 63 -10.35 10.34 12.58
C GLU A 63 -10.50 10.36 11.06
N LEU A 64 -10.32 9.21 10.39
CA LEU A 64 -10.46 9.11 8.95
C LEU A 64 -11.91 9.31 8.51
N ASN A 65 -12.09 10.13 7.49
CA ASN A 65 -13.36 10.26 6.80
C ASN A 65 -13.56 9.08 5.83
N PHE A 66 -13.99 7.94 6.37
CA PHE A 66 -14.28 6.76 5.56
C PHE A 66 -15.41 6.98 4.56
N VAL A 67 -16.34 7.92 4.81
CA VAL A 67 -17.40 8.24 3.84
C VAL A 67 -16.79 8.86 2.59
N PHE A 68 -15.88 9.83 2.76
CA PHE A 68 -15.13 10.43 1.65
C PHE A 68 -14.31 9.38 0.89
N LEU A 69 -13.49 8.59 1.59
CA LEU A 69 -12.69 7.54 0.96
C LEU A 69 -13.56 6.54 0.19
N ASN A 70 -14.63 6.04 0.80
CA ASN A 70 -15.53 5.09 0.15
C ASN A 70 -16.29 5.69 -1.04
N ASN A 71 -16.53 7.00 -1.07
CA ASN A 71 -17.15 7.64 -2.23
C ASN A 71 -16.16 7.72 -3.39
N LYS A 72 -14.90 8.11 -3.13
CA LYS A 72 -13.83 8.12 -4.14
C LYS A 72 -13.56 6.72 -4.70
N LEU A 73 -13.65 5.69 -3.88
CA LEU A 73 -13.51 4.29 -4.31
C LEU A 73 -14.64 3.78 -5.22
N LYS A 74 -15.72 4.53 -5.45
CA LYS A 74 -16.80 4.15 -6.37
C LYS A 74 -16.52 4.54 -7.82
N ASP A 75 -15.66 5.53 -8.04
CA ASP A 75 -15.28 6.00 -9.37
C ASP A 75 -13.82 5.62 -9.63
N ASN A 76 -13.59 4.81 -10.66
CA ASN A 76 -12.24 4.36 -11.01
C ASN A 76 -11.31 5.52 -11.41
N GLU A 77 -11.83 6.67 -11.81
CA GLU A 77 -11.04 7.85 -12.15
C GLU A 77 -10.60 8.69 -10.93
N GLU A 78 -11.15 8.40 -9.76
CA GLU A 78 -10.90 9.17 -8.53
C GLU A 78 -9.93 8.49 -7.56
N HIS A 79 -9.53 7.25 -7.84
CA HIS A 79 -8.67 6.48 -6.95
C HIS A 79 -7.72 5.53 -7.67
N CYS A 80 -6.70 5.08 -6.97
CA CYS A 80 -5.91 3.91 -7.34
C CYS A 80 -5.60 3.09 -6.07
N VAL A 81 -5.91 1.80 -6.09
CA VAL A 81 -5.66 0.88 -4.98
C VAL A 81 -4.54 -0.07 -5.38
N LEU A 82 -3.48 -0.08 -4.58
CA LEU A 82 -2.32 -0.95 -4.75
C LEU A 82 -2.12 -1.78 -3.48
N ILE A 83 -1.57 -2.98 -3.65
CA ILE A 83 -1.15 -3.81 -2.53
C ILE A 83 0.36 -4.00 -2.58
N GLY A 84 1.02 -3.70 -1.45
CA GLY A 84 2.44 -3.89 -1.27
C GLY A 84 2.74 -5.18 -0.55
N ILE A 85 3.61 -5.99 -1.14
CA ILE A 85 4.17 -7.20 -0.54
C ILE A 85 5.71 -7.13 -0.55
N PRO A 86 6.41 -7.87 0.32
CA PRO A 86 7.85 -7.91 0.30
C PRO A 86 8.40 -8.35 -1.06
N ASP A 87 9.31 -7.56 -1.64
CA ASP A 87 9.92 -7.89 -2.94
C ASP A 87 10.91 -9.06 -2.73
N GLU A 88 10.63 -10.19 -3.35
CA GLU A 88 11.48 -11.39 -3.25
C GLU A 88 12.85 -11.21 -3.90
N LYS A 89 12.94 -10.41 -4.97
CA LYS A 89 14.10 -10.32 -5.88
C LYS A 89 15.08 -9.20 -5.53
N TYR A 90 14.68 -8.20 -4.75
CA TYR A 90 15.49 -6.99 -4.50
C TYR A 90 16.73 -7.21 -3.60
N THR A 91 16.74 -8.25 -2.76
CA THR A 91 17.84 -8.50 -1.81
C THR A 91 17.95 -9.98 -1.45
N VAL A 92 19.15 -10.40 -1.07
CA VAL A 92 19.50 -11.76 -0.61
C VAL A 92 18.74 -12.21 0.65
N MET A 93 18.06 -11.30 1.36
CA MET A 93 17.19 -11.68 2.47
C MET A 93 16.05 -12.58 2.01
N ASN A 94 15.79 -13.64 2.77
CA ASN A 94 14.67 -14.55 2.53
C ASN A 94 13.32 -13.82 2.68
N LYS A 95 12.34 -14.16 1.83
CA LYS A 95 10.96 -13.64 1.89
C LYS A 95 10.34 -13.70 3.29
N TYR A 96 10.59 -14.77 4.05
CA TYR A 96 10.02 -14.93 5.39
C TYR A 96 10.54 -13.87 6.36
N VAL A 97 11.83 -13.54 6.27
CA VAL A 97 12.46 -12.48 7.09
C VAL A 97 11.89 -11.12 6.71
N LYS A 98 11.74 -10.85 5.40
CA LYS A 98 11.12 -9.61 4.93
C LYS A 98 9.67 -9.49 5.40
N ALA A 99 8.87 -10.56 5.26
CA ALA A 99 7.49 -10.60 5.75
C ALA A 99 7.40 -10.36 7.28
N GLN A 100 8.35 -10.92 8.05
CA GLN A 100 8.45 -10.68 9.48
C GLN A 100 8.82 -9.22 9.79
N HIS A 101 9.72 -8.61 9.03
CA HIS A 101 10.09 -7.20 9.17
C HIS A 101 8.92 -6.27 8.84
N LEU A 102 8.22 -6.53 7.74
CA LEU A 102 7.00 -5.80 7.36
C LEU A 102 5.97 -5.90 8.48
N SER A 103 5.73 -7.11 8.99
CA SER A 103 4.76 -7.37 10.05
C SER A 103 5.12 -6.68 11.36
N SER A 104 6.39 -6.74 11.77
CA SER A 104 6.84 -6.25 13.07
C SER A 104 7.04 -4.74 13.08
N TYR A 105 7.82 -4.23 12.12
CA TYR A 105 8.29 -2.84 12.15
C TYR A 105 7.30 -1.86 11.49
N PHE A 106 6.54 -2.32 10.51
CA PHE A 106 5.60 -1.46 9.78
C PHE A 106 4.17 -1.68 10.24
N LEU A 107 3.62 -2.88 10.01
CA LEU A 107 2.24 -3.20 10.37
C LEU A 107 2.03 -3.13 11.89
N GLY A 108 2.95 -3.70 12.67
CA GLY A 108 2.94 -3.66 14.13
C GLY A 108 2.98 -2.24 14.67
N TYR A 109 3.84 -1.38 14.11
CA TYR A 109 3.91 0.03 14.50
C TYR A 109 2.62 0.79 14.20
N LEU A 110 2.09 0.68 12.98
CA LEU A 110 0.85 1.35 12.58
C LEU A 110 -0.36 0.87 13.41
N ARG A 111 -0.49 -0.43 13.63
CA ARG A 111 -1.53 -1.03 14.48
C ARG A 111 -1.42 -0.54 15.93
N ALA A 112 -0.22 -0.56 16.52
CA ALA A 112 0.00 -0.09 17.88
C ALA A 112 -0.35 1.38 18.05
N LYS A 113 -0.05 2.21 17.03
CA LYS A 113 -0.44 3.62 17.01
C LYS A 113 -1.92 3.84 16.68
N LYS A 114 -2.67 2.81 16.26
CA LYS A 114 -4.05 2.92 15.74
C LYS A 114 -4.15 3.97 14.64
N SER A 115 -3.16 3.95 13.75
CA SER A 115 -2.96 4.96 12.71
C SER A 115 -2.69 4.31 11.37
N ILE A 116 -2.93 5.07 10.32
CA ILE A 116 -2.41 4.81 8.98
C ILE A 116 -1.18 5.67 8.74
N GLY A 117 -0.37 5.28 7.76
CA GLY A 117 0.65 6.14 7.18
C GLY A 117 0.04 7.06 6.12
N ILE A 118 0.64 8.23 5.96
CA ILE A 118 0.38 9.15 4.87
C ILE A 118 1.73 9.45 4.22
N ILE A 119 1.79 9.20 2.90
CA ILE A 119 2.87 9.70 2.06
C ILE A 119 2.30 10.92 1.35
N GLN A 120 2.86 12.08 1.67
CA GLN A 120 2.52 13.37 1.11
C GLN A 120 3.04 13.46 -0.31
N PHE A 121 2.16 13.96 -1.17
CA PHE A 121 2.45 14.16 -2.57
C PHE A 121 2.14 15.62 -2.93
N GLN A 122 3.08 16.31 -3.57
CA GLN A 122 2.92 17.72 -3.94
C GLN A 122 2.43 17.82 -5.38
N ASP A 123 1.18 17.46 -5.60
CA ASP A 123 0.50 17.57 -6.89
C ASP A 123 -0.87 18.21 -6.71
N GLU A 124 -1.28 19.04 -7.66
CA GLU A 124 -2.54 19.79 -7.56
C GLU A 124 -3.76 18.87 -7.71
N ASP A 125 -3.64 17.79 -8.48
CA ASP A 125 -4.72 16.86 -8.78
C ASP A 125 -4.73 15.65 -7.84
N ILE A 126 -3.63 15.32 -7.16
CA ILE A 126 -3.53 14.15 -6.28
C ILE A 126 -3.30 14.58 -4.83
N ASN A 127 -4.10 14.03 -3.92
CA ASN A 127 -4.12 14.44 -2.51
C ASN A 127 -2.94 13.90 -1.70
N ASN A 128 -3.03 12.63 -1.34
CA ASN A 128 -2.11 11.93 -0.46
C ASN A 128 -2.22 10.45 -0.76
N ILE A 129 -1.13 9.71 -0.54
CA ILE A 129 -1.17 8.25 -0.57
C ILE A 129 -1.42 7.76 0.85
N TYR A 130 -2.57 7.14 1.05
CA TYR A 130 -2.98 6.56 2.32
C TYR A 130 -2.43 5.14 2.42
N VAL A 131 -1.66 4.87 3.48
CA VAL A 131 -0.98 3.60 3.70
C VAL A 131 -1.60 2.88 4.89
N PHE A 132 -2.43 1.88 4.62
CA PHE A 132 -3.16 1.14 5.63
C PHE A 132 -2.42 -0.14 6.02
N PRO A 133 -2.28 -0.43 7.33
CA PRO A 133 -1.98 -1.78 7.75
C PRO A 133 -3.17 -2.70 7.42
N ASN A 134 -3.02 -4.02 7.54
CA ASN A 134 -4.19 -4.89 7.59
C ASN A 134 -5.06 -4.52 8.80
N CYS A 135 -6.33 -4.22 8.54
CA CYS A 135 -7.32 -3.80 9.52
C CYS A 135 -8.71 -3.99 8.92
N ASP A 136 -9.75 -3.83 9.74
CA ASP A 136 -11.15 -4.03 9.31
C ASP A 136 -11.54 -3.19 8.09
N TYR A 137 -10.96 -2.00 7.94
CA TYR A 137 -11.19 -1.18 6.75
C TYR A 137 -10.54 -1.81 5.51
N THR A 138 -9.26 -2.16 5.59
CA THR A 138 -8.52 -2.84 4.53
C THR A 138 -9.23 -4.13 4.08
N ASN A 139 -9.72 -4.95 5.01
CA ASN A 139 -10.43 -6.19 4.69
C ASN A 139 -11.76 -5.94 3.96
N ARG A 140 -12.49 -4.89 4.35
CA ARG A 140 -13.73 -4.48 3.66
C ARG A 140 -13.47 -3.93 2.25
N VAL A 141 -12.36 -3.22 2.05
CA VAL A 141 -11.97 -2.73 0.72
C VAL A 141 -11.57 -3.91 -0.16
N LEU A 142 -10.68 -4.79 0.32
CA LEU A 142 -10.20 -5.94 -0.44
C LEU A 142 -11.29 -6.95 -0.78
N SER A 143 -12.22 -7.24 0.15
CA SER A 143 -13.35 -8.15 -0.11
C SER A 143 -14.31 -7.64 -1.19
N ARG A 144 -14.30 -6.34 -1.49
CA ARG A 144 -15.07 -5.76 -2.60
C ARG A 144 -14.31 -5.78 -3.92
N ILE A 145 -12.99 -5.53 -3.87
CA ILE A 145 -12.17 -5.35 -5.07
C ILE A 145 -11.59 -6.66 -5.60
N VAL A 146 -11.14 -7.54 -4.70
CA VAL A 146 -10.51 -8.84 -5.01
C VAL A 146 -11.03 -9.95 -4.06
N PRO A 147 -12.35 -10.22 -4.04
CA PRO A 147 -12.93 -11.23 -3.16
C PRO A 147 -12.26 -12.61 -3.31
N GLU A 148 -11.84 -12.96 -4.53
CA GLU A 148 -11.21 -14.24 -4.86
C GLU A 148 -9.82 -14.42 -4.23
N LYS A 149 -9.19 -13.34 -3.76
CA LYS A 149 -7.83 -13.37 -3.17
C LYS A 149 -7.84 -13.27 -1.66
N MET A 150 -8.99 -13.02 -1.04
CA MET A 150 -9.11 -12.79 0.40
C MET A 150 -8.52 -13.95 1.24
N ALA A 151 -8.81 -15.19 0.85
CA ALA A 151 -8.30 -16.37 1.55
C ALA A 151 -6.77 -16.48 1.55
N CYS A 152 -6.11 -15.92 0.53
CA CYS A 152 -4.64 -15.91 0.45
C CYS A 152 -4.01 -14.73 1.19
N LEU A 153 -4.76 -13.66 1.43
CA LEU A 153 -4.27 -12.46 2.09
C LEU A 153 -4.44 -12.51 3.61
N GLU A 154 -5.28 -13.40 4.14
CA GLU A 154 -5.64 -13.47 5.56
C GLU A 154 -4.41 -13.55 6.49
N ASP A 155 -3.43 -14.40 6.15
CA ASP A 155 -2.20 -14.60 6.93
C ASP A 155 -0.96 -13.93 6.31
N ALA A 156 -1.14 -13.15 5.24
CA ALA A 156 -0.02 -12.56 4.52
C ALA A 156 0.45 -11.24 5.14
N ALA A 157 1.76 -11.01 5.09
CA ALA A 157 2.32 -9.71 5.37
C ALA A 157 2.15 -8.80 4.14
N TYR A 158 1.15 -7.92 4.18
CA TYR A 158 0.90 -6.94 3.14
C TYR A 158 0.51 -5.58 3.72
N VAL A 159 0.64 -4.54 2.90
CA VAL A 159 0.22 -3.17 3.19
C VAL A 159 -0.61 -2.64 2.03
N LEU A 160 -1.71 -1.93 2.32
CA LEU A 160 -2.59 -1.38 1.29
C LEU A 160 -2.27 0.09 1.06
N PHE A 161 -2.04 0.48 -0.19
CA PHE A 161 -1.86 1.86 -0.61
C PHE A 161 -3.12 2.31 -1.36
N ILE A 162 -3.67 3.45 -0.95
CA ILE A 162 -4.80 4.07 -1.64
C ILE A 162 -4.40 5.49 -2.04
N ILE A 163 -4.34 5.74 -3.33
CA ILE A 163 -4.10 7.06 -3.92
C ILE A 163 -5.48 7.66 -4.24
N ILE A 164 -5.71 8.91 -3.86
CA ILE A 164 -7.00 9.59 -4.03
C ILE A 164 -6.79 10.93 -4.72
N LYS A 165 -7.65 11.23 -5.69
CA LYS A 165 -7.71 12.54 -6.37
C LYS A 165 -8.19 13.65 -5.43
N ASN A 166 -7.64 14.86 -5.57
CA ASN A 166 -7.95 16.02 -4.73
C ASN A 166 -9.36 16.60 -4.95
N ARG A 167 -9.95 16.39 -6.13
CA ARG A 167 -11.26 16.93 -6.54
C ARG A 167 -12.30 15.85 -6.46
#